data_AF-A0A2M7RVD6-F1
#
_entry.id   AF-A0A2M7RVD6-F1
#
_cell.length_a   1.000
_cell.length_b   1.000
_cell.length_c   1.000
_cell.angle_alpha   90.00
_cell.angle_beta   90.00
_cell.angle_gamma   90.00
#
_symmetry.space_group_name_H-M   'P 1'
#
loop_
_entity.id
_entity.type
_entity.pdbx_description
1 polymer ?
#
loop_
_entity_poly.entity_id
_entity_poly.type
_entity_poly.pdbx_seq_one_letter_code
_entity_poly.pdbx_strand_id
1 'polypeptide(L)'
;MSQFHKIKISDIRKETTDTVSIVFNLPENLKNEFQFHSGQYVTVRATIKGEDIRRSYSICSAPYENEIRIGVKKIENGKMSSFLTQELHINDELEVMPPSGNFIVKNLKGNTVGFAAGSGITPLLSIIKSVLKSGGKFTLFYGNKTAVCTIFKEELDKLVVNYPNQLVLHYIFSKEETSKALYHGRINEEKVTAFIKENLELLKADGFYLCGP
;
A
#
# COMPACT_ATOMS: atom_id res chain seq x y z
N MET A 1 23.89 6.53 -11.34
CA MET A 1 23.77 5.71 -10.10
C MET A 1 22.84 6.47 -9.19
N SER A 2 21.74 5.87 -8.72
CA SER A 2 20.77 6.55 -7.85
C SER A 2 21.41 6.84 -6.49
N GLN A 3 21.46 8.12 -6.11
CA GLN A 3 22.04 8.61 -4.86
C GLN A 3 20.99 8.62 -3.74
N PHE A 4 21.43 8.53 -2.49
CA PHE A 4 20.57 8.80 -1.33
C PHE A 4 20.46 10.30 -1.10
N HIS A 5 19.23 10.78 -0.91
CA HIS A 5 18.93 12.16 -0.55
C HIS A 5 18.47 12.23 0.90
N LYS A 6 18.96 13.20 1.67
CA LYS A 6 18.43 13.47 3.01
C LYS A 6 17.14 14.26 2.90
N ILE A 7 16.05 13.70 3.41
CA ILE A 7 14.72 14.29 3.27
C ILE A 7 14.04 14.29 4.63
N LYS A 8 13.48 15.44 5.00
CA LYS A 8 12.75 15.61 6.24
C LYS A 8 11.38 14.95 6.18
N ILE A 9 10.90 14.52 7.33
CA ILE A 9 9.53 14.05 7.49
C ILE A 9 8.60 15.24 7.71
N SER A 10 7.54 15.36 6.91
CA SER A 10 6.51 16.39 7.07
C SER A 10 5.29 15.91 7.86
N ASP A 11 4.96 14.63 7.78
CA ASP A 11 3.77 14.06 8.41
C ASP A 11 3.99 12.59 8.79
N ILE A 12 3.41 12.20 9.93
CA ILE A 12 3.35 10.81 10.40
C ILE A 12 1.92 10.56 10.88
N ARG A 13 1.20 9.66 10.20
CA ARG A 13 -0.16 9.26 10.57
C ARG A 13 -0.16 7.84 11.13
N LYS A 14 -0.81 7.63 12.26
CA LYS A 14 -1.05 6.28 12.79
C LYS A 14 -2.23 5.64 12.05
N GLU A 15 -1.98 4.55 11.33
CA GLU A 15 -2.99 3.84 10.53
C GLU A 15 -3.65 2.71 11.33
N THR A 16 -2.87 2.03 12.16
CA THR A 16 -3.32 0.98 13.08
C THR A 16 -2.46 1.02 14.33
N THR A 17 -2.70 0.12 15.29
CA THR A 17 -1.85 -0.03 16.49
C THR A 17 -0.37 -0.30 16.14
N ASP A 18 -0.10 -0.97 15.02
CA ASP A 18 1.24 -1.42 14.61
C ASP A 18 1.70 -0.85 13.26
N THR A 19 0.98 0.10 12.68
CA THR A 19 1.29 0.66 11.35
C THR A 19 1.18 2.17 11.35
N VAL A 20 2.17 2.83 10.75
CA VAL A 20 2.15 4.28 10.46
C VAL A 20 2.27 4.52 8.96
N SER A 21 1.81 5.67 8.49
CA SER A 21 2.19 6.21 7.19
C SER A 21 3.03 7.47 7.38
N ILE A 22 4.05 7.65 6.54
CA ILE A 22 5.08 8.68 6.69
C ILE A 22 5.20 9.44 5.37
N VAL A 23 5.22 10.78 5.45
CA VAL A 23 5.40 11.66 4.29
C VAL A 23 6.77 12.30 4.30
N PHE A 24 7.40 12.29 3.13
CA PHE A 24 8.64 13.01 2.88
C PHE A 24 8.38 14.43 2.38
N ASN A 25 9.01 15.42 3.03
CA ASN A 25 9.02 16.81 2.61
C ASN A 25 10.05 17.01 1.49
N LEU A 26 9.64 16.75 0.25
CA LEU A 26 10.51 16.88 -0.92
C LEU A 26 10.86 18.36 -1.21
N PRO A 27 12.15 18.74 -1.18
CA PRO A 27 12.61 20.00 -1.72
C PRO A 27 12.24 20.15 -3.20
N GLU A 28 12.00 21.39 -3.66
CA GLU A 28 11.62 21.67 -5.06
C GLU A 28 12.60 21.05 -6.08
N ASN A 29 13.90 21.07 -5.79
CA ASN A 29 14.93 20.52 -6.68
C ASN A 29 14.90 18.98 -6.80
N LEU A 30 14.22 18.27 -5.91
CA LEU A 30 14.09 16.80 -5.94
C LEU A 30 12.76 16.33 -6.54
N LYS A 31 11.77 17.21 -6.71
CA LYS A 31 10.43 16.82 -7.18
C LYS A 31 10.43 16.08 -8.52
N ASN A 32 11.31 16.46 -9.45
CA ASN A 32 11.42 15.79 -10.75
C ASN A 32 12.05 14.40 -10.64
N GLU A 33 13.06 14.23 -9.79
CA GLU A 33 13.73 12.95 -9.58
C GLU A 33 12.86 11.96 -8.80
N PHE A 34 11.95 12.47 -7.97
CA PHE A 34 11.02 11.68 -7.17
C PHE A 34 9.64 11.48 -7.81
N GLN A 35 9.48 11.80 -9.10
CA GLN A 35 8.30 11.36 -9.84
C GLN A 35 8.24 9.83 -9.86
N PHE A 36 7.03 9.27 -9.76
CA PHE A 36 6.83 7.83 -9.67
C PHE A 36 5.56 7.38 -10.38
N HIS A 37 5.50 6.09 -10.65
CA HIS A 37 4.29 5.40 -11.06
C HIS A 37 3.67 4.65 -9.88
N SER A 38 2.34 4.59 -9.84
CA SER A 38 1.64 3.85 -8.79
C SER A 38 2.11 2.40 -8.69
N GLY A 39 2.37 1.98 -7.46
CA GLY A 39 2.88 0.66 -7.11
C GLY A 39 4.41 0.58 -6.97
N GLN A 40 5.15 1.65 -7.31
CA GLN A 40 6.57 1.77 -7.01
C GLN A 40 6.86 1.97 -5.52
N TYR A 41 8.12 1.81 -5.15
CA TYR A 41 8.63 1.95 -3.79
C TYR A 41 9.81 2.92 -3.73
N VAL A 42 10.13 3.41 -2.53
CA VAL A 42 11.40 4.09 -2.22
C VAL A 42 12.25 3.22 -1.30
N THR A 43 13.56 3.36 -1.39
CA THR A 43 14.49 2.72 -0.44
C THR A 43 14.92 3.72 0.60
N VAL A 44 14.64 3.41 1.86
CA VAL A 44 14.97 4.21 3.04
C VAL A 44 16.20 3.63 3.72
N ARG A 45 17.13 4.51 4.10
CA ARG A 45 18.34 4.21 4.86
C ARG A 45 18.36 5.01 6.16
N ALA A 46 18.77 4.34 7.23
CA ALA A 46 18.99 4.95 8.55
C ALA A 46 20.10 4.21 9.30
N THR A 47 20.85 4.94 10.12
CA THR A 47 21.82 4.35 11.05
C THR A 47 21.13 4.06 12.38
N ILE A 48 20.89 2.79 12.69
CA ILE A 48 20.17 2.37 13.90
C ILE A 48 21.14 1.60 14.79
N LYS A 49 21.43 2.14 15.98
CA LYS A 49 22.41 1.58 16.93
C LYS A 49 23.79 1.30 16.30
N GLY A 50 24.24 2.19 15.41
CA GLY A 50 25.53 2.09 14.72
C GLY A 50 25.52 1.23 13.45
N GLU A 51 24.39 0.63 13.08
CA GLU A 51 24.27 -0.18 11.86
C GLU A 51 23.57 0.60 10.73
N ASP A 52 24.14 0.58 9.51
CA ASP A 52 23.47 1.07 8.29
C ASP A 52 22.41 0.05 7.87
N ILE A 53 21.14 0.42 8.01
CA ILE A 53 20.00 -0.42 7.66
C ILE A 53 19.25 0.20 6.50
N ARG A 54 18.92 -0.62 5.50
CA ARG A 54 18.21 -0.22 4.28
C ARG A 54 16.99 -1.09 4.06
N ARG A 55 15.82 -0.49 3.84
CA ARG A 55 14.58 -1.21 3.52
C ARG A 55 13.77 -0.44 2.48
N SER A 56 13.10 -1.19 1.64
CA SER A 56 12.19 -0.66 0.63
C SER A 56 10.76 -0.60 1.17
N TYR A 57 10.08 0.50 0.90
CA TYR A 57 8.69 0.72 1.28
C TYR A 57 7.91 1.23 0.10
N SER A 58 6.82 0.53 -0.24
CA SER A 58 5.94 0.93 -1.33
C SER A 58 5.27 2.26 -1.01
N ILE A 59 5.18 3.11 -2.03
CA ILE A 59 4.49 4.39 -1.95
C ILE A 59 2.99 4.09 -1.97
N CYS A 60 2.26 4.57 -0.95
CA CYS A 60 0.81 4.36 -0.81
C CYS A 60 -0.03 5.56 -1.27
N SER A 61 0.59 6.72 -1.50
CA SER A 61 -0.01 7.84 -2.23
C SER A 61 -0.02 7.58 -3.75
N ALA A 62 -0.94 8.22 -4.46
CA ALA A 62 -0.97 8.25 -5.92
C ALA A 62 -0.10 9.40 -6.48
N PRO A 63 0.47 9.26 -7.68
CA PRO A 63 1.32 10.29 -8.29
C PRO A 63 0.65 11.68 -8.37
N TYR A 64 -0.66 11.72 -8.65
CA TYR A 64 -1.39 12.99 -8.77
C TYR A 64 -1.58 13.72 -7.42
N GLU A 65 -1.30 13.07 -6.29
CA GLU A 65 -1.35 13.69 -4.96
C GLU A 65 -0.09 14.52 -4.68
N ASN A 66 0.95 14.41 -5.53
CA ASN A 66 2.24 15.12 -5.37
C ASN A 66 2.89 14.93 -3.98
N GLU A 67 2.65 13.77 -3.38
CA GLU A 67 3.11 13.38 -2.05
C GLU A 67 3.83 12.03 -2.17
N ILE A 68 4.97 11.85 -1.51
CA ILE A 68 5.58 10.53 -1.30
C ILE A 68 5.23 10.07 0.11
N ARG A 69 4.18 9.26 0.21
CA ARG A 69 3.77 8.63 1.46
C ARG A 69 4.08 7.15 1.42
N ILE A 70 4.75 6.63 2.44
CA ILE A 70 5.00 5.20 2.61
C ILE A 70 4.20 4.64 3.79
N GLY A 71 3.74 3.40 3.70
CA GLY A 71 3.14 2.67 4.82
C GLY A 71 4.13 1.71 5.46
N VAL A 72 4.32 1.82 6.78
CA VAL A 72 5.29 1.02 7.53
C VAL A 72 4.58 0.27 8.66
N LYS A 73 4.50 -1.06 8.50
CA LYS A 73 4.04 -1.95 9.55
C LYS A 73 5.22 -2.40 10.41
N LYS A 74 5.09 -2.32 11.73
CA LYS A 74 6.04 -2.87 12.69
C LYS A 74 6.10 -4.38 12.52
N ILE A 75 7.32 -4.90 12.38
CA ILE A 75 7.59 -6.34 12.33
C ILE A 75 8.34 -6.70 13.60
N GLU A 76 7.98 -7.85 14.19
CA GLU A 76 8.67 -8.38 15.36
C GLU A 76 10.17 -8.52 15.06
N ASN A 77 11.02 -8.02 15.97
CA ASN A 77 12.48 -7.96 15.82
C ASN A 77 12.98 -7.15 14.59
N GLY A 78 12.11 -6.42 13.90
CA GLY A 78 12.47 -5.58 12.77
C GLY A 78 13.09 -4.26 13.21
N LYS A 79 14.38 -4.06 12.95
CA LYS A 79 15.12 -2.83 13.34
C LYS A 79 14.54 -1.57 12.68
N MET A 80 14.48 -1.53 11.34
CA MET A 80 13.95 -0.36 10.61
C MET A 80 12.47 -0.11 10.89
N SER A 81 11.62 -1.13 10.84
CA SER A 81 10.19 -0.93 11.06
C SER A 81 9.85 -0.51 12.49
N SER A 82 10.59 -0.98 13.50
CA SER A 82 10.45 -0.47 14.88
C SER A 82 10.89 0.99 14.99
N PHE A 83 12.05 1.35 14.43
CA PHE A 83 12.53 2.73 14.42
C PHE A 83 11.50 3.68 13.78
N LEU A 84 11.06 3.37 12.55
CA LEU A 84 10.09 4.20 11.81
C LEU A 84 8.71 4.30 12.48
N THR A 85 8.30 3.30 13.28
CA THR A 85 6.97 3.29 13.91
C THR A 85 6.96 3.82 15.34
N GLN A 86 8.12 3.89 16.01
CA GLN A 86 8.18 4.17 17.46
C GLN A 86 9.13 5.31 17.84
N GLU A 87 10.13 5.60 17.03
CA GLU A 87 11.22 6.54 17.37
C GLU A 87 11.29 7.73 16.40
N LEU A 88 10.70 7.62 15.21
CA LEU A 88 10.69 8.68 14.20
C LEU A 88 9.68 9.79 14.54
N HIS A 89 10.11 11.04 14.40
CA HIS A 89 9.29 12.23 14.61
C HIS A 89 9.23 13.11 13.36
N ILE A 90 8.25 14.02 13.32
CA ILE A 90 8.18 15.06 12.28
C ILE A 90 9.43 15.94 12.39
N ASN A 91 9.96 16.37 11.23
CA ASN A 91 11.22 17.07 11.02
C ASN A 91 12.50 16.24 11.15
N ASP A 92 12.42 14.97 11.57
CA ASP A 92 13.57 14.05 11.45
C ASP A 92 13.94 13.86 9.97
N GLU A 93 15.19 13.50 9.72
CA GLU A 93 15.71 13.25 8.37
C GLU A 93 15.95 11.76 8.14
N LEU A 94 15.51 11.28 6.99
CA LEU A 94 15.85 9.95 6.48
C LEU A 94 16.59 10.08 5.16
N GLU A 95 17.45 9.11 4.87
CA GLU A 95 18.09 9.00 3.58
C GLU A 95 17.22 8.16 2.65
N VAL A 96 16.81 8.72 1.53
CA VAL A 96 15.83 8.12 0.61
C VAL A 96 16.39 8.10 -0.80
N MET A 97 16.29 6.96 -1.47
CA MET A 97 16.58 6.86 -2.91
C MET A 97 15.33 7.23 -3.72
N PRO A 98 15.52 7.74 -4.96
CA PRO A 98 14.43 7.92 -5.91
C PRO A 98 13.56 6.66 -6.07
N PRO A 99 12.28 6.83 -6.40
CA PRO A 99 11.35 5.73 -6.60
C PRO A 99 11.85 4.69 -7.62
N SER A 100 11.57 3.42 -7.34
CA SER A 100 11.97 2.30 -8.19
C SER A 100 10.92 1.18 -8.14
N GLY A 101 11.09 0.19 -9.02
CA GLY A 101 10.25 -1.00 -9.10
C GLY A 101 9.38 -1.04 -10.36
N ASN A 102 9.02 -2.28 -10.73
CA ASN A 102 8.27 -2.61 -11.95
C ASN A 102 6.83 -3.05 -11.65
N PHE A 103 6.41 -2.98 -10.39
CA PHE A 103 5.04 -3.31 -9.96
C PHE A 103 4.10 -2.16 -10.29
N ILE A 104 3.90 -1.91 -11.58
CA ILE A 104 3.11 -0.78 -12.08
C ILE A 104 1.86 -1.26 -12.82
N VAL A 105 0.81 -0.45 -12.76
CA VAL A 105 -0.42 -0.70 -13.50
C VAL A 105 -0.26 -0.32 -14.97
N LYS A 106 -0.51 -1.27 -15.88
CA LYS A 106 -0.32 -1.05 -17.32
C LYS A 106 -1.48 -0.30 -17.97
N ASN A 107 -2.72 -0.62 -17.56
CA ASN A 107 -3.94 0.00 -18.10
C ASN A 107 -4.74 0.64 -16.96
N LEU A 108 -4.56 1.95 -16.77
CA LEU A 108 -5.28 2.71 -15.74
C LEU A 108 -6.80 2.85 -16.01
N LYS A 109 -7.24 2.69 -17.26
CA LYS A 109 -8.66 2.80 -17.64
C LYS A 109 -9.37 1.44 -17.71
N GLY A 110 -8.63 0.36 -17.46
CA GLY A 110 -9.13 -1.00 -17.53
C GLY A 110 -9.80 -1.48 -16.24
N ASN A 111 -10.14 -2.76 -16.22
CA ASN A 111 -10.61 -3.50 -15.05
C ASN A 111 -9.43 -4.21 -14.41
N THR A 112 -9.09 -3.86 -13.17
CA THR A 112 -7.97 -4.45 -12.44
C THR A 112 -8.48 -5.25 -11.24
N VAL A 113 -7.85 -6.40 -10.99
CA VAL A 113 -8.13 -7.21 -9.79
C VAL A 113 -6.88 -7.24 -8.91
N GLY A 114 -7.07 -6.95 -7.62
CA GLY A 114 -6.00 -6.92 -6.63
C GLY A 114 -6.23 -7.94 -5.52
N PHE A 115 -5.15 -8.56 -5.06
CA PHE A 115 -5.11 -9.36 -3.84
C PHE A 115 -4.04 -8.78 -2.90
N ALA A 116 -4.46 -8.37 -1.71
CA ALA A 116 -3.55 -7.90 -0.68
C ALA A 116 -3.66 -8.73 0.60
N ALA A 117 -2.56 -8.77 1.36
CA ALA A 117 -2.58 -9.19 2.75
C ALA A 117 -1.70 -8.29 3.62
N GLY A 118 -2.23 -7.85 4.77
CA GLY A 118 -1.52 -6.95 5.69
C GLY A 118 -0.98 -5.69 5.02
N SER A 119 0.31 -5.39 5.19
CA SER A 119 0.95 -4.19 4.62
C SER A 119 1.12 -4.23 3.10
N GLY A 120 0.86 -5.38 2.46
CA GLY A 120 0.84 -5.49 0.99
C GLY A 120 -0.25 -4.66 0.31
N ILE A 121 -1.17 -4.07 1.08
CA ILE A 121 -2.09 -3.05 0.59
C ILE A 121 -1.38 -1.78 0.10
N THR A 122 -0.17 -1.47 0.59
CA THR A 122 0.52 -0.20 0.31
C THR A 122 0.69 0.11 -1.19
N PRO A 123 1.30 -0.76 -2.03
CA PRO A 123 1.38 -0.48 -3.45
C PRO A 123 0.01 -0.53 -4.14
N LEU A 124 -0.91 -1.38 -3.67
CA LEU A 124 -2.24 -1.49 -4.25
C LEU A 124 -3.08 -0.25 -3.96
N LEU A 125 -2.94 0.41 -2.82
CA LEU A 125 -3.67 1.65 -2.51
C LEU A 125 -3.30 2.76 -3.51
N SER A 126 -2.00 2.89 -3.82
CA SER A 126 -1.53 3.82 -4.86
C SER A 126 -2.13 3.47 -6.22
N ILE A 127 -2.14 2.19 -6.61
CA ILE A 127 -2.73 1.73 -7.87
C ILE A 127 -4.24 1.99 -7.91
N ILE A 128 -4.98 1.64 -6.85
CA ILE A 128 -6.43 1.83 -6.72
C ILE A 128 -6.76 3.30 -6.98
N LYS A 129 -6.12 4.22 -6.25
CA LYS A 129 -6.33 5.66 -6.41
C LYS A 129 -6.14 6.11 -7.86
N SER A 130 -5.06 5.68 -8.52
CA SER A 130 -4.77 6.06 -9.91
C SER A 130 -5.74 5.46 -10.93
N VAL A 131 -6.15 4.20 -10.75
CA VAL A 131 -7.13 3.53 -11.62
C VAL A 131 -8.48 4.25 -11.53
N LEU A 132 -8.98 4.50 -10.31
CA LEU A 132 -10.24 5.18 -10.08
C LEU A 132 -10.22 6.62 -10.63
N LYS A 133 -9.13 7.35 -10.43
CA LYS A 133 -8.97 8.70 -10.98
C LYS A 133 -9.00 8.72 -12.51
N SER A 134 -8.55 7.64 -13.16
CA SER A 134 -8.51 7.51 -14.62
C SER A 134 -9.82 6.99 -15.23
N GLY A 135 -10.80 6.64 -14.40
CA GLY A 135 -12.09 6.08 -14.83
C GLY A 135 -12.09 4.55 -15.03
N GLY A 136 -11.02 3.86 -14.61
CA GLY A 136 -10.96 2.40 -14.60
C GLY A 136 -11.70 1.81 -13.40
N LYS A 137 -11.78 0.48 -13.36
CA LYS A 137 -12.43 -0.26 -12.25
C LYS A 137 -11.41 -1.09 -11.51
N PHE A 138 -11.61 -1.24 -10.20
CA PHE A 138 -10.76 -2.05 -9.35
C PHE A 138 -11.60 -2.95 -8.44
N THR A 139 -11.28 -4.24 -8.40
CA THR A 139 -11.81 -5.18 -7.41
C THR A 139 -10.68 -5.63 -6.49
N LEU A 140 -10.79 -5.40 -5.19
CA LEU A 140 -9.77 -5.77 -4.20
C LEU A 140 -10.28 -6.88 -3.29
N PHE A 141 -9.50 -7.96 -3.18
CA PHE A 141 -9.61 -8.97 -2.13
C PHE A 141 -8.51 -8.73 -1.09
N TYR A 142 -8.89 -8.37 0.13
CA TYR A 142 -7.95 -7.93 1.16
C TYR A 142 -8.01 -8.78 2.44
N GLY A 143 -6.98 -9.60 2.63
CA GLY A 143 -6.81 -10.48 3.77
C GLY A 143 -6.20 -9.80 5.00
N ASN A 144 -6.88 -9.89 6.14
CA ASN A 144 -6.48 -9.29 7.41
C ASN A 144 -6.74 -10.24 8.59
N LYS A 145 -6.25 -9.87 9.78
CA LYS A 145 -6.58 -10.61 11.02
C LYS A 145 -8.01 -10.29 11.46
N THR A 146 -8.29 -9.00 11.64
CA THR A 146 -9.57 -8.43 12.07
C THR A 146 -9.78 -7.09 11.38
N ALA A 147 -10.99 -6.55 11.44
CA ALA A 147 -11.32 -5.22 10.91
C ALA A 147 -10.45 -4.11 11.54
N VAL A 148 -10.23 -4.16 12.86
CA VAL A 148 -9.43 -3.18 13.62
C VAL A 148 -7.96 -3.14 13.17
N CYS A 149 -7.41 -4.26 12.71
CA CYS A 149 -6.03 -4.34 12.24
C CYS A 149 -5.87 -4.09 10.74
N THR A 150 -6.93 -3.68 10.04
CA THR A 150 -6.94 -3.48 8.59
C THR A 150 -6.31 -2.14 8.25
N ILE A 151 -5.14 -2.17 7.62
CA ILE A 151 -4.38 -0.97 7.30
C ILE A 151 -5.10 -0.18 6.20
N PHE A 152 -5.23 1.14 6.38
CA PHE A 152 -5.96 2.06 5.48
C PHE A 152 -7.45 1.72 5.30
N LYS A 153 -8.09 1.01 6.24
CA LYS A 153 -9.50 0.63 6.10
C LYS A 153 -10.42 1.84 5.87
N GLU A 154 -10.29 2.87 6.70
CA GLU A 154 -11.11 4.08 6.60
C GLU A 154 -10.94 4.79 5.25
N GLU A 155 -9.71 4.80 4.73
CA GLU A 155 -9.40 5.42 3.44
C GLU A 155 -9.99 4.62 2.27
N LEU A 156 -9.90 3.29 2.33
CA LEU A 156 -10.53 2.39 1.37
C LEU A 156 -12.06 2.51 1.41
N ASP A 157 -12.66 2.54 2.59
CA ASP A 157 -14.12 2.71 2.75
C ASP A 157 -14.58 4.06 2.15
N LYS A 158 -13.82 5.14 2.38
CA LYS A 158 -14.07 6.46 1.76
C LYS A 158 -13.98 6.40 0.24
N LEU A 159 -13.01 5.65 -0.31
CA LEU A 159 -12.90 5.46 -1.76
C LEU A 159 -14.11 4.73 -2.33
N VAL A 160 -14.68 3.74 -1.63
CA VAL A 160 -15.91 3.07 -2.08
C VAL A 160 -17.08 4.05 -2.16
N VAL A 161 -17.24 4.92 -1.16
CA VAL A 161 -18.29 5.96 -1.16
C VAL A 161 -18.10 6.93 -2.33
N ASN A 162 -16.87 7.32 -2.64
CA ASN A 162 -16.57 8.26 -3.71
C ASN A 162 -16.62 7.64 -5.11
N TYR A 163 -16.41 6.32 -5.22
CA TYR A 163 -16.32 5.60 -6.48
C TYR A 163 -17.17 4.31 -6.49
N PRO A 164 -18.48 4.39 -6.20
CA PRO A 164 -19.32 3.22 -5.92
C PRO A 164 -19.48 2.26 -7.11
N ASN A 165 -19.31 2.77 -8.34
CA ASN A 165 -19.42 1.98 -9.58
C ASN A 165 -18.07 1.51 -10.12
N GLN A 166 -16.96 1.87 -9.47
CA GLN A 166 -15.60 1.60 -9.93
C GLN A 166 -14.80 0.78 -8.92
N LEU A 167 -15.04 0.91 -7.61
CA LEU A 167 -14.31 0.16 -6.58
C LEU A 167 -15.21 -0.88 -5.90
N VAL A 168 -14.78 -2.14 -5.94
CA VAL A 168 -15.39 -3.23 -5.18
C VAL A 168 -14.37 -3.76 -4.16
N LEU A 169 -14.76 -3.83 -2.88
CA LEU A 169 -13.91 -4.32 -1.80
C LEU A 169 -14.46 -5.61 -1.19
N HIS A 170 -13.59 -6.59 -1.03
CA HIS A 170 -13.84 -7.84 -0.34
C HIS A 170 -12.84 -7.98 0.80
N TYR A 171 -13.29 -7.70 2.03
CA TYR A 171 -12.47 -7.95 3.22
C TYR A 171 -12.57 -9.42 3.64
N ILE A 172 -11.42 -10.06 3.86
CA ILE A 172 -11.31 -11.44 4.35
C ILE A 172 -10.60 -11.41 5.70
N PHE A 173 -11.20 -11.99 6.74
CA PHE A 173 -10.66 -11.94 8.10
C PHE A 173 -10.33 -13.33 8.64
N SER A 174 -9.10 -13.51 9.11
CA SER A 174 -8.61 -14.79 9.63
C SER A 174 -8.85 -15.02 11.12
N LYS A 175 -9.22 -13.98 11.88
CA LYS A 175 -9.47 -14.03 13.33
C LYS A 175 -10.76 -13.29 13.74
N GLU A 176 -11.64 -13.03 12.78
CA GLU A 176 -12.95 -12.41 13.02
C GLU A 176 -13.99 -13.23 12.28
N GLU A 177 -15.12 -13.50 12.93
CA GLU A 177 -16.23 -14.21 12.30
C GLU A 177 -16.89 -13.29 11.26
N THR A 178 -17.23 -13.88 10.11
CA THR A 178 -17.93 -13.20 9.04
C THR A 178 -19.19 -13.98 8.69
N SER A 179 -20.22 -13.29 8.24
CA SER A 179 -21.52 -13.89 7.90
C SER A 179 -21.46 -14.98 6.83
N LYS A 180 -20.46 -14.95 5.95
CA LYS A 180 -20.19 -16.02 4.98
C LYS A 180 -18.81 -16.63 5.23
N ALA A 181 -18.72 -17.96 5.19
CA ALA A 181 -17.47 -18.71 5.33
C ALA A 181 -16.38 -18.28 4.32
N LEU A 182 -16.81 -17.85 3.12
CA LEU A 182 -15.90 -17.38 2.08
C LEU A 182 -15.06 -16.17 2.53
N TYR A 183 -15.58 -15.32 3.42
CA TYR A 183 -14.87 -14.17 3.99
C TYR A 183 -14.12 -14.47 5.30
N HIS A 184 -14.20 -15.70 5.83
CA HIS A 184 -13.50 -16.11 7.07
C HIS A 184 -12.30 -17.01 6.81
N GLY A 185 -11.12 -16.68 7.34
CA GLY A 185 -9.87 -17.43 7.16
C GLY A 185 -8.81 -16.66 6.37
N ARG A 186 -7.83 -17.36 5.80
CA ARG A 186 -6.81 -16.77 4.91
C ARG A 186 -7.24 -16.89 3.44
N ILE A 187 -6.74 -16.00 2.59
CA ILE A 187 -6.86 -16.15 1.13
C ILE A 187 -6.06 -17.39 0.73
N ASN A 188 -6.69 -18.30 -0.01
CA ASN A 188 -6.08 -19.52 -0.55
C ASN A 188 -6.70 -19.83 -1.93
N GLU A 189 -6.20 -20.87 -2.60
CA GLU A 189 -6.66 -21.27 -3.93
C GLU A 189 -8.17 -21.55 -3.99
N GLU A 190 -8.70 -22.28 -2.99
CA GLU A 190 -10.12 -22.64 -2.93
C GLU A 190 -11.02 -21.38 -2.88
N LYS A 191 -10.66 -20.40 -2.05
CA LYS A 191 -11.40 -19.15 -1.96
C LYS A 191 -11.28 -18.30 -3.21
N VAL A 192 -10.08 -18.18 -3.77
CA VAL A 192 -9.89 -17.44 -5.03
C VAL A 192 -10.77 -18.05 -6.11
N THR A 193 -10.77 -19.39 -6.22
CA THR A 193 -11.63 -20.12 -7.15
C THR A 193 -13.11 -19.84 -6.88
N ALA A 194 -13.54 -19.83 -5.62
CA ALA A 194 -14.92 -19.53 -5.26
C ALA A 194 -15.31 -18.07 -5.61
N PHE A 195 -14.47 -17.08 -5.31
CA PHE A 195 -14.71 -15.68 -5.66
C PHE A 195 -14.82 -15.47 -7.17
N ILE A 196 -13.94 -16.10 -7.95
CA ILE A 196 -14.00 -16.04 -9.41
C ILE A 196 -15.29 -16.71 -9.93
N LYS A 197 -15.72 -17.83 -9.34
CA LYS A 197 -16.99 -18.48 -9.71
C LYS A 197 -18.22 -17.64 -9.38
N GLU A 198 -18.20 -16.86 -8.29
CA GLU A 198 -19.27 -15.91 -7.96
C GLU A 198 -19.36 -14.76 -8.97
N ASN A 199 -18.25 -14.40 -9.63
CA ASN A 199 -18.21 -13.37 -10.66
C ASN A 199 -17.17 -13.68 -11.75
N LEU A 200 -17.61 -14.38 -12.81
CA LEU A 200 -16.74 -14.76 -13.93
C LEU A 200 -16.22 -13.56 -14.73
N GLU A 201 -16.82 -12.38 -14.61
CA GLU A 201 -16.31 -11.16 -15.27
C GLU A 201 -14.92 -10.77 -14.76
N LEU A 202 -14.54 -11.21 -13.55
CA LEU A 202 -13.18 -11.00 -13.02
C LEU A 202 -12.11 -11.62 -13.93
N LEU A 203 -12.42 -12.69 -14.68
CA LEU A 203 -11.48 -13.31 -15.62
C LEU A 203 -11.18 -12.43 -16.84
N LYS A 204 -12.01 -11.41 -17.10
CA LYS A 204 -11.80 -10.43 -18.18
C LYS A 204 -10.98 -9.21 -17.74
N ALA A 205 -10.42 -9.24 -16.53
CA ALA A 205 -9.58 -8.16 -16.03
C ALA A 205 -8.34 -7.97 -16.91
N ASP A 206 -7.96 -6.70 -17.11
CA ASP A 206 -6.76 -6.28 -17.81
C ASP A 206 -5.48 -6.65 -17.05
N GLY A 207 -5.58 -6.91 -15.74
CA GLY A 207 -4.44 -7.29 -14.92
C GLY A 207 -4.82 -7.76 -13.51
N PHE A 208 -3.99 -8.67 -13.00
CA PHE A 208 -4.03 -9.18 -11.64
C PHE A 208 -2.78 -8.74 -10.89
N TYR A 209 -2.97 -8.17 -9.70
CA TYR A 209 -1.89 -7.64 -8.87
C TYR A 209 -1.96 -8.27 -7.47
N LEU A 210 -0.85 -8.83 -7.01
CA LEU A 210 -0.78 -9.55 -5.74
C LEU A 210 0.36 -9.01 -4.88
N CYS A 211 0.06 -8.66 -3.63
CA CYS A 211 1.09 -8.22 -2.69
C CYS A 211 0.70 -8.56 -1.24
N GLY A 212 1.53 -9.36 -0.58
CA GLY A 212 1.32 -9.79 0.80
C GLY A 212 1.98 -11.14 1.07
N PRO A 213 2.02 -11.56 2.34
CA PRO A 213 2.44 -12.90 2.74
C PRO A 213 1.37 -13.98 2.53
#